data_AF-A0A7X4J173-F1
#
_entry.id   AF-A0A7X4J173-F1
#
_cell.length_a   1.000
_cell.length_b   1.000
_cell.length_c   1.000
_cell.angle_alpha   90.00
_cell.angle_beta   90.00
_cell.angle_gamma   90.00
#
_symmetry.space_group_name_H-M   'P 1'
#
loop_
_entity.id
_entity.type
_entity.pdbx_description
1 polymer ?
#
loop_
_entity_poly.entity_id
_entity_poly.type
_entity_poly.pdbx_seq_one_letter_code
_entity_poly.pdbx_strand_id
1 'polypeptide(L)'
;MALSPELVGFVKEGLERKLSREQIADILTRAGWPADQVRRALAGFADVESPIPVPRPAVSTRPREAFLYVVMFMALFVSAYSLGAAVFGLIDTYLPDPAGLPPFVIREILRFSVSALVVASPVFVFVTRVIRRGVEEQPSSRRSRIRQQLTYLTLFVASCVLVGAVTGLVYSFLGGELTARFVLKSLTVTAIAGGVFSYYLRDLRDTERDPRETRTPRRRDLLPALGAASVLVAVVAGLVALGSPADQRMERLDARRAQDLDAISRAIDRYEATHERLPATLDELQRNSDVQVAIADPVTGEPYGYAAGEGTAYELCATFERASEEREFRRGRPFSRHEAGRHCFPLRAEPDRSG
;
A
#
# COMPACT_ATOMS: atom_id res chain seq x y z
N MET A 1 -5.81 -29.91 15.10
CA MET A 1 -5.15 -31.14 15.58
C MET A 1 -5.56 -32.31 14.69
N ALA A 2 -4.59 -32.98 14.07
CA ALA A 2 -4.82 -34.25 13.38
C ALA A 2 -5.28 -35.30 14.41
N LEU A 3 -6.17 -36.22 14.03
CA LEU A 3 -6.52 -37.36 14.89
C LEU A 3 -5.30 -38.30 14.94
N SER A 4 -4.99 -38.87 16.10
CA SER A 4 -3.88 -39.82 16.20
C SER A 4 -4.20 -41.06 15.34
N PRO A 5 -3.21 -41.60 14.59
CA PRO A 5 -3.40 -42.81 13.80
C PRO A 5 -3.89 -43.99 14.65
N GLU A 6 -3.43 -44.06 15.91
CA GLU A 6 -3.80 -45.07 16.90
C GLU A 6 -5.29 -45.01 17.28
N LEU A 7 -5.81 -43.80 17.51
CA LEU A 7 -7.23 -43.60 17.84
C LEU A 7 -8.14 -43.96 16.65
N VAL A 8 -7.75 -43.59 15.44
CA VAL A 8 -8.51 -43.93 14.22
C VAL A 8 -8.46 -45.44 13.96
N GLY A 9 -7.30 -46.07 14.18
CA GLY A 9 -7.12 -47.52 14.07
C GLY A 9 -8.01 -48.28 15.06
N PHE A 10 -8.00 -47.88 16.33
CA PHE A 10 -8.86 -48.48 17.36
C PHE A 10 -10.35 -48.36 17.04
N VAL A 11 -10.80 -47.18 16.57
CA VAL A 11 -12.20 -46.98 16.16
C VAL A 11 -12.56 -47.87 14.96
N LYS A 12 -11.67 -47.99 13.98
CA LYS A 12 -11.86 -48.86 12.82
C LYS A 12 -12.03 -50.32 13.24
N GLU A 13 -11.10 -50.84 14.05
CA GLU A 13 -11.13 -52.22 14.53
C GLU A 13 -12.35 -52.50 15.43
N GLY A 14 -12.73 -51.54 16.28
CA GLY A 14 -13.91 -51.66 17.12
C GLY A 14 -15.20 -51.77 16.30
N LEU A 15 -15.32 -50.97 15.24
CA LEU A 15 -16.46 -51.02 14.32
C LEU A 15 -16.46 -52.32 13.47
N GLU A 16 -15.29 -52.79 13.02
CA GLU A 16 -15.16 -54.10 12.34
C GLU A 16 -15.60 -55.27 13.23
N ARG A 17 -15.35 -55.18 14.54
CA ARG A 17 -15.78 -56.15 15.56
C ARG A 17 -17.24 -55.98 16.01
N LYS A 18 -18.02 -55.13 15.33
CA LYS A 18 -19.44 -54.85 15.62
C LYS A 18 -19.71 -54.25 17.01
N LEU A 19 -18.72 -53.58 17.61
CA LEU A 19 -18.98 -52.77 18.81
C LEU A 19 -19.81 -51.54 18.43
N SER A 20 -20.76 -51.18 19.29
CA SER A 20 -21.54 -49.96 19.09
C SER A 20 -20.66 -48.71 19.25
N ARG A 21 -21.02 -47.63 18.53
CA ARG A 21 -20.32 -46.34 18.62
C ARG A 21 -20.28 -45.81 20.06
N GLU A 22 -21.32 -46.09 20.86
CA GLU A 22 -21.41 -45.71 22.28
C GLU A 22 -20.41 -46.49 23.15
N GLN A 23 -20.28 -47.80 22.94
CA GLN A 23 -19.29 -48.62 23.65
C GLN A 23 -17.86 -48.19 23.33
N ILE A 24 -17.56 -47.93 22.06
CA ILE A 24 -16.24 -47.43 21.64
C ILE A 24 -15.96 -46.06 22.28
N ALA A 25 -16.96 -45.17 22.33
CA ALA A 25 -16.81 -43.85 22.94
C ALA A 25 -16.53 -43.93 24.44
N ASP A 26 -17.25 -44.80 25.14
CA ASP A 26 -17.09 -45.02 26.58
C ASP A 26 -15.71 -45.61 26.93
N ILE A 27 -15.25 -46.62 26.18
CA ILE A 27 -13.93 -47.24 26.38
C ILE A 27 -12.81 -46.20 26.21
N LEU A 28 -12.87 -45.41 25.14
CA LEU A 28 -11.85 -44.40 24.86
C LEU A 28 -11.87 -43.26 25.89
N THR A 29 -13.06 -42.86 26.34
CA THR A 29 -13.21 -41.82 27.36
C THR A 29 -12.68 -42.29 28.71
N ARG A 30 -12.95 -43.55 29.11
CA ARG A 30 -12.37 -44.17 30.31
C ARG A 30 -10.86 -44.34 30.22
N ALA A 31 -10.32 -44.54 29.02
CA ALA A 31 -8.87 -44.56 28.77
C ALA A 31 -8.23 -43.16 28.79
N GLY A 32 -9.00 -42.10 29.05
CA GLY A 32 -8.49 -40.73 29.19
C GLY A 32 -8.43 -39.94 27.88
N TRP A 33 -8.99 -40.45 26.77
CA TRP A 33 -9.08 -39.68 25.54
C TRP A 33 -10.06 -38.52 25.67
N PRO A 34 -9.71 -37.31 25.17
CA PRO A 34 -10.64 -36.18 25.16
C PRO A 34 -11.91 -36.48 24.35
N ALA A 35 -13.08 -36.18 24.93
CA ALA A 35 -14.38 -36.50 24.33
C ALA A 35 -14.59 -35.88 22.94
N ASP A 36 -13.93 -34.76 22.63
CA ASP A 36 -13.94 -34.11 21.33
C ASP A 36 -13.11 -34.87 20.27
N GLN A 37 -12.05 -35.56 20.68
CA GLN A 37 -11.23 -36.41 19.80
C GLN A 37 -11.97 -37.71 19.48
N VAL A 38 -12.57 -38.33 20.49
CA VAL A 38 -13.39 -39.55 20.35
C VAL A 38 -14.57 -39.32 19.40
N ARG A 39 -15.31 -38.21 19.60
CA ARG A 39 -16.43 -37.83 18.71
C ARG A 39 -15.98 -37.61 17.26
N ARG A 40 -14.82 -36.96 17.07
CA ARG A 40 -14.26 -36.71 15.73
C ARG A 40 -13.78 -37.98 15.05
N ALA A 41 -13.20 -38.92 15.80
CA ALA A 41 -12.78 -40.22 15.27
C ALA A 41 -13.98 -41.06 14.82
N LEU A 42 -15.02 -41.17 15.66
CA LEU A 42 -16.26 -41.88 15.32
C LEU A 42 -17.03 -41.22 14.16
N ALA A 43 -17.04 -39.89 14.10
CA ALA A 43 -17.63 -39.14 12.99
C ALA A 43 -16.87 -39.30 11.67
N GLY A 44 -15.64 -39.81 11.72
CA GLY A 44 -14.82 -40.14 10.57
C GLY A 44 -15.29 -41.37 9.80
N PHE A 45 -16.22 -42.17 10.34
CA PHE A 45 -16.80 -43.34 9.68
C PHE A 45 -18.29 -43.13 9.40
N ALA A 46 -18.72 -43.45 8.18
CA ALA A 46 -20.10 -43.29 7.74
C ALA A 46 -21.01 -44.29 8.46
N ASP A 47 -22.24 -43.87 8.76
CA ASP A 47 -23.26 -44.72 9.39
C ASP A 47 -24.11 -45.34 8.28
N VAL A 48 -23.48 -46.28 7.56
CA VAL A 48 -24.07 -46.98 6.41
C VAL A 48 -23.92 -48.46 6.70
N GLU A 49 -24.98 -49.24 6.49
CA GLU A 49 -24.93 -50.69 6.59
C GLU A 49 -23.95 -51.24 5.55
N SER A 50 -22.74 -51.53 6.01
CA SER A 50 -21.64 -52.06 5.23
C SER A 50 -20.91 -53.10 6.09
N PRO A 51 -20.47 -54.23 5.51
CA PRO A 51 -19.68 -55.24 6.23
C PRO A 51 -18.35 -54.70 6.78
N ILE A 52 -17.85 -53.59 6.23
CA ILE A 52 -16.61 -52.92 6.62
C ILE A 52 -16.91 -51.44 6.92
N PRO A 53 -16.35 -50.85 8.00
CA PRO A 53 -16.54 -49.44 8.32
C PRO A 53 -16.06 -48.55 7.17
N VAL A 54 -16.98 -47.77 6.59
CA VAL A 54 -16.66 -46.90 5.44
C VAL A 54 -16.07 -45.59 5.96
N PRO A 55 -14.81 -45.26 5.66
CA PRO A 55 -14.25 -43.96 6.04
C PRO A 55 -14.98 -42.86 5.27
N ARG A 56 -15.39 -41.80 5.97
CA ARG A 56 -15.84 -40.56 5.32
C ARG A 56 -14.63 -39.88 4.68
N PRO A 57 -14.81 -39.18 3.54
CA PRO A 57 -13.73 -38.42 2.93
C PRO A 57 -13.12 -37.45 3.94
N ALA A 58 -11.84 -37.64 4.26
CA ALA A 58 -11.12 -36.66 5.05
C ALA A 58 -11.04 -35.36 4.23
N VAL A 59 -11.51 -34.24 4.80
CA VAL A 59 -11.36 -32.92 4.18
C VAL A 59 -9.88 -32.54 4.30
N SER A 60 -9.06 -33.04 3.39
CA SER A 60 -7.69 -32.56 3.24
C SER A 60 -7.75 -31.14 2.69
N THR A 61 -7.24 -30.19 3.46
CA THR A 61 -7.01 -28.82 2.98
C THR A 61 -6.09 -28.91 1.77
N ARG A 62 -6.63 -28.72 0.57
CA ARG A 62 -5.84 -28.74 -0.66
C ARG A 62 -4.80 -27.61 -0.56
N PRO A 63 -3.50 -27.83 -0.85
CA PRO A 63 -2.47 -26.79 -0.80
C PRO A 63 -2.84 -25.51 -1.56
N ARG A 64 -3.58 -25.65 -2.67
CA ARG A 64 -4.15 -24.54 -3.45
C ARG A 64 -5.07 -23.63 -2.63
N GLU A 65 -5.89 -24.20 -1.75
CA GLU A 65 -6.82 -23.44 -0.92
C GLU A 65 -6.08 -22.60 0.13
N ALA A 66 -5.05 -23.18 0.75
CA ALA A 66 -4.16 -22.48 1.66
C ALA A 66 -3.50 -21.26 1.00
N PHE A 67 -2.94 -21.48 -0.20
CA PHE A 67 -2.31 -20.43 -1.00
C PHE A 67 -3.29 -19.28 -1.30
N LEU A 68 -4.51 -19.59 -1.75
CA LEU A 68 -5.51 -18.57 -2.05
C LEU A 68 -5.89 -17.74 -0.81
N TYR A 69 -6.04 -18.36 0.36
CA TYR A 69 -6.29 -17.61 1.60
C TYR A 69 -5.10 -16.72 1.98
N VAL A 70 -3.85 -17.21 1.88
CA VAL A 70 -2.67 -16.40 2.16
C VAL A 70 -2.60 -15.18 1.24
N VAL A 71 -2.82 -15.37 -0.08
CA VAL A 71 -2.86 -14.26 -1.04
C VAL A 71 -3.99 -13.28 -0.74
N MET A 72 -5.17 -13.77 -0.37
CA MET A 72 -6.30 -12.93 0.01
C MET A 72 -5.98 -12.05 1.23
N PHE A 73 -5.47 -12.64 2.32
CA PHE A 73 -5.12 -11.90 3.53
C PHE A 73 -3.93 -10.96 3.30
N MET A 74 -2.93 -11.37 2.51
CA MET A 74 -1.82 -10.49 2.16
C MET A 74 -2.31 -9.27 1.37
N ALA A 75 -3.15 -9.49 0.35
CA ALA A 75 -3.73 -8.41 -0.44
C ALA A 75 -4.62 -7.49 0.41
N LEU A 76 -5.36 -8.03 1.39
CA LEU A 76 -6.11 -7.25 2.37
C LEU A 76 -5.18 -6.37 3.21
N PHE A 77 -4.13 -6.93 3.81
CA PHE A 77 -3.22 -6.18 4.68
C PHE A 77 -2.48 -5.08 3.92
N VAL A 78 -1.98 -5.40 2.72
CA VAL A 78 -1.35 -4.39 1.84
C VAL A 78 -2.36 -3.28 1.52
N SER A 79 -3.58 -3.63 1.13
CA SER A 79 -4.62 -2.63 0.82
C SER A 79 -4.97 -1.76 2.03
N ALA A 80 -5.12 -2.35 3.22
CA ALA A 80 -5.45 -1.63 4.45
C ALA A 80 -4.31 -0.69 4.88
N TYR A 81 -3.06 -1.16 4.84
CA TYR A 81 -1.89 -0.36 5.14
C TYR A 81 -1.74 0.80 4.15
N SER A 82 -1.79 0.51 2.85
CA SER A 82 -1.68 1.53 1.80
C SER A 82 -2.85 2.53 1.82
N LEU A 83 -4.06 2.12 2.21
CA LEU A 83 -5.18 3.03 2.42
C LEU A 83 -4.88 4.00 3.57
N GLY A 84 -4.40 3.49 4.71
CA GLY A 84 -4.02 4.33 5.85
C GLY A 84 -2.89 5.30 5.49
N ALA A 85 -1.84 4.81 4.83
CA ALA A 85 -0.71 5.62 4.38
C ALA A 85 -1.12 6.69 3.36
N ALA A 86 -2.00 6.37 2.41
CA ALA A 86 -2.54 7.34 1.46
C ALA A 86 -3.31 8.46 2.17
N VAL A 87 -4.21 8.11 3.10
CA VAL A 87 -4.98 9.10 3.87
C VAL A 87 -4.06 9.96 4.76
N PHE A 88 -3.01 9.38 5.36
CA PHE A 88 -2.02 10.13 6.13
C PHE A 88 -1.27 11.12 5.25
N GLY A 89 -0.83 10.69 4.06
CA GLY A 89 -0.17 11.56 3.10
C GLY A 89 -1.07 12.71 2.62
N LEU A 90 -2.36 12.45 2.41
CA LEU A 90 -3.34 13.49 2.10
C LEU A 90 -3.52 14.46 3.28
N ILE A 91 -3.65 13.96 4.51
CA ILE A 91 -3.74 14.81 5.72
C ILE A 91 -2.51 15.72 5.83
N ASP A 92 -1.31 15.20 5.61
CA ASP A 92 -0.08 15.99 5.71
C ASP A 92 0.12 16.97 4.56
N THR A 93 -0.55 16.75 3.42
CA THR A 93 -0.57 17.69 2.29
C THR A 93 -1.51 18.86 2.55
N TYR A 94 -2.72 18.60 3.07
CA TYR A 94 -3.73 19.64 3.31
C TYR A 94 -3.57 20.39 4.63
N LEU A 95 -3.00 19.74 5.64
CA LEU A 95 -2.61 20.36 6.89
C LEU A 95 -1.09 20.16 7.01
N PRO A 96 -0.22 21.08 6.57
CA PRO A 96 1.24 20.91 6.64
C PRO A 96 1.82 21.21 8.03
N ASP A 97 2.92 20.53 8.42
CA ASP A 97 3.60 20.71 9.72
C ASP A 97 4.96 21.36 9.46
N PRO A 98 5.29 22.50 10.08
CA PRO A 98 6.65 23.02 10.04
C PRO A 98 7.70 22.02 10.53
N ALA A 99 7.36 21.14 11.48
CA ALA A 99 8.25 20.14 12.07
C ALA A 99 8.06 18.72 11.49
N GLY A 100 7.21 18.55 10.48
CA GLY A 100 6.86 17.25 9.92
C GLY A 100 7.72 16.82 8.76
N LEU A 101 7.26 15.77 8.07
CA LEU A 101 7.93 15.24 6.89
C LEU A 101 7.97 16.28 5.77
N PRO A 102 9.08 16.39 5.03
CA PRO A 102 9.17 17.31 3.91
C PRO A 102 8.26 16.86 2.75
N PRO A 103 7.78 17.80 1.90
CA PRO A 103 6.80 17.50 0.84
C PRO A 103 7.20 16.39 -0.12
N PHE A 104 8.48 16.26 -0.45
CA PHE A 104 8.97 15.21 -1.34
C PHE A 104 8.79 13.79 -0.76
N VAL A 105 8.93 13.63 0.56
CA VAL A 105 8.70 12.34 1.24
C VAL A 105 7.21 12.01 1.25
N ILE A 106 6.35 13.00 1.53
CA ILE A 106 4.89 12.83 1.51
C ILE A 106 4.44 12.39 0.11
N ARG A 107 4.96 13.04 -0.94
CA ARG A 107 4.68 12.71 -2.34
C ARG A 107 5.09 11.26 -2.66
N GLU A 108 6.25 10.81 -2.20
CA GLU A 108 6.71 9.44 -2.44
C GLU A 108 5.84 8.40 -1.70
N ILE A 109 5.46 8.68 -0.45
CA ILE A 109 4.52 7.83 0.31
C ILE A 109 3.18 7.72 -0.41
N LEU A 110 2.63 8.83 -0.91
CA LEU A 110 1.39 8.85 -1.68
C LEU A 110 1.53 8.01 -2.97
N ARG A 111 2.62 8.18 -3.71
CA ARG A 111 2.87 7.41 -4.96
C ARG A 111 2.93 5.91 -4.70
N PHE A 112 3.68 5.49 -3.69
CA PHE A 112 3.75 4.08 -3.31
C PHE A 112 2.38 3.55 -2.87
N SER A 113 1.67 4.30 -2.03
CA SER A 113 0.37 3.91 -1.48
C SER A 113 -0.70 3.76 -2.56
N VAL A 114 -0.79 4.73 -3.49
CA VAL A 114 -1.72 4.68 -4.63
C VAL A 114 -1.38 3.50 -5.54
N SER A 115 -0.09 3.29 -5.84
CA SER A 115 0.35 2.16 -6.68
C SER A 115 -0.02 0.81 -6.07
N ALA A 116 0.22 0.66 -4.76
CA ALA A 116 -0.12 -0.54 -4.02
C ALA A 116 -1.64 -0.77 -3.96
N LEU A 117 -2.45 0.28 -3.77
CA LEU A 117 -3.91 0.17 -3.80
C LEU A 117 -4.46 -0.26 -5.15
N VAL A 118 -3.92 0.30 -6.24
CA VAL A 118 -4.33 -0.02 -7.62
C VAL A 118 -4.09 -1.50 -7.95
N VAL A 119 -3.06 -2.13 -7.36
CA VAL A 119 -2.73 -3.54 -7.59
C VAL A 119 -3.37 -4.47 -6.55
N ALA A 120 -3.22 -4.19 -5.25
CA ALA A 120 -3.64 -5.09 -4.18
C ALA A 120 -5.16 -5.19 -4.05
N SER A 121 -5.88 -4.07 -4.25
CA SER A 121 -7.34 -4.04 -4.11
C SER A 121 -8.06 -4.93 -5.14
N PRO A 122 -7.77 -4.87 -6.46
CA PRO A 122 -8.40 -5.78 -7.41
C PRO A 122 -7.99 -7.23 -7.19
N VAL A 123 -6.75 -7.51 -6.76
CA VAL A 123 -6.32 -8.87 -6.38
C VAL A 123 -7.15 -9.39 -5.21
N PHE A 124 -7.31 -8.60 -4.14
CA PHE A 124 -8.13 -8.97 -2.99
C PHE A 124 -9.58 -9.31 -3.40
N VAL A 125 -10.21 -8.44 -4.19
CA VAL A 125 -11.59 -8.64 -4.66
C VAL A 125 -11.69 -9.87 -5.57
N PHE A 126 -10.73 -10.05 -6.49
CA PHE A 126 -10.70 -11.19 -7.41
C PHE A 126 -10.57 -12.51 -6.65
N VAL A 127 -9.58 -12.63 -5.77
CA VAL A 127 -9.35 -13.85 -4.98
C VAL A 127 -10.54 -14.13 -4.05
N THR A 128 -11.12 -13.10 -3.43
CA THR A 128 -12.35 -13.24 -2.64
C THR A 128 -13.51 -13.79 -3.49
N ARG A 129 -13.67 -13.33 -4.74
CA ARG A 129 -14.69 -13.87 -5.66
C ARG A 129 -14.41 -15.32 -6.06
N VAL A 130 -13.16 -15.67 -6.33
CA VAL A 130 -12.75 -17.04 -6.66
C VAL A 130 -13.04 -17.99 -5.48
N ILE A 131 -12.68 -17.60 -4.26
CA ILE A 131 -12.93 -18.39 -3.04
C ILE A 131 -14.45 -18.53 -2.81
N ARG A 132 -15.22 -17.44 -2.93
CA ARG A 132 -16.67 -17.48 -2.73
C ARG A 132 -17.38 -18.40 -3.72
N ARG A 133 -17.00 -18.37 -5.01
CA ARG A 133 -17.54 -19.28 -6.04
C ARG A 133 -17.19 -20.74 -5.74
N GLY A 134 -15.94 -21.04 -5.39
CA GLY A 134 -15.52 -22.41 -5.05
C GLY A 134 -16.22 -22.99 -3.81
N VAL A 135 -16.65 -22.14 -2.88
CA VAL A 135 -17.40 -22.53 -1.69
C VAL A 135 -18.87 -22.91 -1.99
N GLU A 136 -19.46 -22.39 -3.07
CA GLU A 136 -20.83 -22.74 -3.50
C GLU A 136 -20.88 -24.14 -4.12
N GLU A 137 -19.79 -24.58 -4.76
CA GLU A 137 -19.69 -25.88 -5.43
C GLU A 137 -19.42 -27.04 -4.45
N GLN A 138 -18.70 -26.81 -3.34
CA GLN A 138 -18.39 -27.85 -2.33
C GLN A 138 -18.56 -27.31 -0.89
N PRO A 139 -19.70 -27.58 -0.21
CA PRO A 139 -19.99 -27.08 1.14
C PRO A 139 -19.00 -27.54 2.22
N SER A 140 -18.29 -28.66 2.00
CA SER A 140 -17.32 -29.23 2.94
C SER A 140 -16.06 -28.38 3.11
N SER A 141 -15.73 -27.51 2.14
CA SER A 141 -14.61 -26.55 2.22
C SER A 141 -14.93 -25.31 3.07
N ARG A 142 -16.20 -25.08 3.46
CA ARG A 142 -16.58 -23.92 4.30
C ARG A 142 -15.89 -23.91 5.67
N ARG A 143 -15.49 -25.06 6.20
CA ARG A 143 -14.83 -25.19 7.51
C ARG A 143 -13.31 -25.42 7.41
N SER A 144 -12.66 -24.80 6.42
CA SER A 144 -11.21 -24.86 6.30
C SER A 144 -10.54 -24.27 7.54
N ARG A 145 -9.76 -25.09 8.25
CA ARG A 145 -9.02 -24.70 9.47
C ARG A 145 -8.14 -23.46 9.23
N ILE A 146 -7.60 -23.34 8.02
CA ILE A 146 -6.70 -22.26 7.61
C ILE A 146 -7.44 -20.92 7.59
N ARG A 147 -8.66 -20.88 7.02
CA ARG A 147 -9.50 -19.67 7.05
C ARG A 147 -9.78 -19.22 8.47
N GLN A 148 -10.15 -20.17 9.34
CA GLN A 148 -10.47 -19.87 10.73
C GLN A 148 -9.24 -19.31 11.48
N GLN A 149 -8.07 -19.95 11.34
CA GLN A 149 -6.83 -19.48 11.97
C GLN A 149 -6.42 -18.08 11.47
N LEU A 150 -6.44 -17.84 10.15
CA LEU A 150 -6.08 -16.54 9.58
C LEU A 150 -7.10 -15.45 9.93
N THR A 151 -8.38 -15.80 10.07
CA THR A 151 -9.43 -14.86 10.52
C THR A 151 -9.21 -14.45 11.97
N TYR A 152 -8.97 -15.41 12.88
CA TYR A 152 -8.65 -15.08 14.28
C TYR A 152 -7.36 -14.27 14.39
N LEU A 153 -6.32 -14.60 13.60
CA LEU A 153 -5.11 -13.80 13.54
C LEU A 153 -5.39 -12.36 13.09
N THR A 154 -6.23 -12.18 12.08
CA THR A 154 -6.63 -10.85 11.58
C THR A 154 -7.41 -10.06 12.63
N LEU A 155 -8.34 -10.72 13.34
CA LEU A 155 -9.09 -10.11 14.43
C LEU A 155 -8.19 -9.73 15.62
N PHE A 156 -7.17 -10.54 15.91
CA PHE A 156 -6.17 -10.25 16.92
C PHE A 156 -5.35 -9.01 16.54
N VAL A 157 -4.79 -8.97 15.32
CA VAL A 157 -4.04 -7.82 14.82
C VAL A 157 -4.91 -6.56 14.81
N ALA A 158 -6.15 -6.63 14.32
CA ALA A 158 -7.07 -5.50 14.33
C ALA A 158 -7.37 -5.01 15.76
N SER A 159 -7.53 -5.92 16.72
CA SER A 159 -7.71 -5.57 18.14
C SER A 159 -6.48 -4.84 18.69
N CYS A 160 -5.26 -5.33 18.42
CA CYS A 160 -4.02 -4.66 18.83
C CYS A 160 -3.91 -3.25 18.24
N VAL A 161 -4.26 -3.08 16.96
CA VAL A 161 -4.26 -1.77 16.29
C VAL A 161 -5.27 -0.82 16.92
N LEU A 162 -6.48 -1.29 17.25
CA LEU A 162 -7.50 -0.48 17.92
C LEU A 162 -7.06 -0.04 19.33
N VAL A 163 -6.47 -0.96 20.10
CA VAL A 163 -5.90 -0.63 21.42
C VAL A 163 -4.79 0.41 21.26
N GLY A 164 -3.85 0.22 20.33
CA GLY A 164 -2.78 1.17 20.05
C GLY A 164 -3.30 2.54 19.62
N ALA A 165 -4.35 2.60 18.81
CA ALA A 165 -4.97 3.86 18.38
C ALA A 165 -5.59 4.64 19.56
N VAL A 166 -6.28 3.94 20.47
CA VAL A 166 -6.84 4.55 21.69
C VAL A 166 -5.75 4.96 22.67
N THR A 167 -4.72 4.12 22.88
CA THR A 167 -3.58 4.45 23.73
C THR A 167 -2.84 5.67 23.23
N GLY A 168 -2.56 5.74 21.92
CA GLY A 168 -1.97 6.92 21.30
C GLY A 168 -2.85 8.15 21.50
N LEU A 169 -4.18 8.00 21.34
CA LEU A 169 -5.13 9.09 21.54
C LEU A 169 -5.04 9.69 22.94
N VAL A 170 -5.04 8.83 23.96
CA VAL A 170 -4.92 9.22 25.36
C VAL A 170 -3.54 9.80 25.66
N TYR A 171 -2.46 9.24 25.11
CA TYR A 171 -1.10 9.73 25.30
C TYR A 171 -0.94 11.17 24.79
N SER A 172 -1.40 11.46 23.56
CA SER A 172 -1.36 12.81 22.99
C SER A 172 -2.27 13.79 23.74
N PHE A 173 -3.44 13.33 24.19
CA PHE A 173 -4.34 14.14 25.02
C PHE A 173 -3.69 14.53 26.36
N LEU A 174 -3.05 13.58 27.05
CA LEU A 174 -2.35 13.82 28.32
C LEU A 174 -1.13 14.73 28.15
N GLY A 175 -0.46 14.67 27.00
CA GLY A 175 0.65 15.56 26.67
C GLY A 175 0.23 16.99 26.30
N GLY A 176 -1.06 17.26 26.11
CA GLY A 176 -1.55 18.56 25.63
C GLY A 176 -1.25 18.83 24.14
N GLU A 177 -0.75 17.84 23.41
CA GLU A 177 -0.33 17.92 22.00
C GLU A 177 -1.41 17.42 21.04
N LEU A 178 -2.69 17.50 21.44
CA LEU A 178 -3.79 16.99 20.64
C LEU A 178 -4.01 17.86 19.40
N THR A 179 -3.32 17.52 18.31
CA THR A 179 -3.46 18.21 17.02
C THR A 179 -4.62 17.65 16.21
N ALA A 180 -5.26 18.50 15.39
CA ALA A 180 -6.31 18.06 14.46
C ALA A 180 -5.84 16.91 13.55
N ARG A 181 -4.57 16.92 13.16
CA ARG A 181 -3.95 15.89 12.31
C ARG A 181 -3.83 14.57 13.02
N PHE A 182 -3.40 14.61 14.27
CA PHE A 182 -3.32 13.42 15.09
C PHE A 182 -4.70 12.78 15.29
N VAL A 183 -5.74 13.59 15.52
CA VAL A 183 -7.14 13.10 15.59
C VAL A 183 -7.58 12.48 14.27
N LEU A 184 -7.34 13.14 13.13
CA LEU A 184 -7.70 12.60 11.80
C LEU A 184 -6.94 11.30 11.47
N LYS A 185 -5.65 11.22 11.80
CA LYS A 185 -4.82 10.03 11.62
C LYS A 185 -5.30 8.88 12.52
N SER A 186 -5.61 9.16 13.77
CA SER A 186 -6.17 8.17 14.71
C SER A 186 -7.55 7.66 14.26
N LEU A 187 -8.44 8.56 13.84
CA LEU A 187 -9.75 8.20 13.29
C LEU A 187 -9.64 7.31 12.05
N THR A 188 -8.67 7.59 11.18
CA THR A 188 -8.39 6.79 9.98
C THR A 188 -8.02 5.35 10.38
N VAL A 189 -7.07 5.18 11.30
CA VAL A 189 -6.64 3.86 11.78
C VAL A 189 -7.80 3.12 12.44
N THR A 190 -8.57 3.78 13.29
CA THR A 190 -9.74 3.19 13.96
C THR A 190 -10.83 2.80 12.96
N ALA A 191 -11.11 3.61 11.94
CA ALA A 191 -12.09 3.30 10.92
C ALA A 191 -11.69 2.07 10.07
N ILE A 192 -10.42 1.99 9.67
CA ILE A 192 -9.89 0.85 8.90
C ILE A 192 -9.91 -0.42 9.76
N ALA A 193 -9.29 -0.38 10.95
CA ALA A 193 -9.20 -1.54 11.83
C ALA A 193 -10.59 -1.99 12.32
N GLY A 194 -11.46 -1.05 12.69
CA GLY A 194 -12.83 -1.32 13.11
C GLY A 194 -13.70 -1.88 11.97
N GLY A 195 -13.52 -1.39 10.74
CA GLY A 195 -14.19 -1.92 9.56
C GLY A 195 -13.77 -3.36 9.23
N VAL A 196 -12.46 -3.64 9.23
CA VAL A 196 -11.91 -4.99 9.03
C VAL A 196 -12.38 -5.93 10.14
N PHE A 197 -12.27 -5.51 11.40
CA PHE A 197 -12.72 -6.27 12.55
C PHE A 197 -14.21 -6.61 12.47
N SER A 198 -15.05 -5.61 12.18
CA SER A 198 -16.50 -5.80 12.06
C SER A 198 -16.88 -6.73 10.92
N TYR A 199 -16.21 -6.64 9.78
CA TYR A 199 -16.44 -7.52 8.63
C TYR A 199 -16.08 -8.98 8.96
N TYR A 200 -14.88 -9.22 9.49
CA TYR A 200 -14.43 -10.59 9.79
C TYR A 200 -15.12 -11.20 11.02
N LEU A 201 -15.56 -10.39 11.98
CA LEU A 201 -16.35 -10.87 13.11
C LEU A 201 -17.75 -11.32 12.66
N ARG A 202 -18.36 -10.63 11.68
CA ARG A 202 -19.63 -11.06 11.07
C ARG A 202 -19.45 -12.34 10.27
N ASP A 203 -18.40 -12.43 9.45
CA ASP A 203 -18.07 -13.64 8.68
C ASP A 203 -17.84 -14.87 9.59
N LEU A 204 -17.19 -14.66 10.74
CA LEU A 204 -17.00 -15.69 11.76
C LEU A 204 -18.34 -16.13 12.38
N ARG A 205 -19.17 -15.17 12.82
CA ARG A 205 -20.50 -15.45 13.40
C ARG A 205 -21.43 -16.16 12.43
N ASP A 206 -21.40 -15.80 11.15
CA ASP A 206 -22.21 -16.43 10.12
C ASP A 206 -21.71 -17.84 9.76
N THR A 207 -20.43 -18.13 10.00
CA THR A 207 -19.87 -19.49 9.85
C THR A 207 -20.26 -20.40 11.02
N GLU A 208 -20.44 -19.85 12.22
CA GLU A 208 -20.81 -20.58 13.44
C GLU A 208 -22.32 -20.90 13.51
N ARG A 209 -23.18 -20.07 12.89
CA ARG A 209 -24.63 -20.32 12.82
C ARG A 209 -24.94 -21.58 12.00
N ASP A 210 -25.68 -22.51 12.59
CA ASP A 210 -26.02 -23.78 11.96
C ASP A 210 -27.01 -23.55 10.79
N PRO A 211 -26.78 -24.08 9.57
CA PRO A 211 -27.64 -23.80 8.40
C PRO A 211 -29.11 -24.21 8.55
N ARG A 212 -29.42 -25.00 9.58
CA ARG A 212 -30.77 -25.49 9.87
C ARG A 212 -31.65 -24.50 10.62
N GLU A 213 -31.07 -23.47 11.26
CA GLU A 213 -31.81 -22.68 12.25
C GLU A 213 -32.38 -21.35 11.73
N THR A 214 -32.01 -20.83 10.55
CA THR A 214 -32.58 -19.53 10.14
C THR A 214 -32.73 -19.31 8.64
N ARG A 215 -33.99 -19.21 8.22
CA ARG A 215 -34.47 -18.70 6.93
C ARG A 215 -34.64 -17.18 6.98
N THR A 216 -33.68 -16.46 7.57
CA THR A 216 -33.71 -14.99 7.61
C THR A 216 -33.12 -14.42 6.33
N PRO A 217 -33.75 -13.41 5.71
CA PRO A 217 -33.24 -12.80 4.49
C PRO A 217 -31.86 -12.19 4.76
N ARG A 218 -30.86 -12.64 4.00
CA ARG A 218 -29.47 -12.15 4.05
C ARG A 218 -29.49 -10.64 3.80
N ARG A 219 -29.43 -9.83 4.87
CA ARG A 219 -29.29 -8.37 4.74
C ARG A 219 -28.08 -8.11 3.84
N ARG A 220 -28.23 -7.21 2.86
CA ARG A 220 -27.12 -6.80 1.99
C ARG A 220 -26.04 -6.16 2.87
N ASP A 221 -24.92 -6.86 3.08
CA ASP A 221 -23.77 -6.28 3.77
C ASP A 221 -23.15 -5.18 2.90
N LEU A 222 -23.27 -3.93 3.38
CA LEU A 222 -22.72 -2.74 2.70
C LEU A 222 -21.22 -2.54 2.97
N LEU A 223 -20.65 -3.19 3.99
CA LEU A 223 -19.23 -3.09 4.38
C LEU A 223 -18.24 -3.28 3.21
N PRO A 224 -18.33 -4.32 2.37
CA PRO A 224 -17.41 -4.47 1.24
C PRO A 224 -17.57 -3.36 0.19
N ALA A 225 -18.78 -2.83 -0.01
CA ALA A 225 -19.02 -1.71 -0.94
C ALA A 225 -18.41 -0.41 -0.40
N LEU A 226 -18.57 -0.15 0.90
CA LEU A 226 -17.94 1.00 1.57
C LEU A 226 -16.42 0.92 1.53
N GLY A 227 -15.84 -0.26 1.75
CA GLY A 227 -14.40 -0.47 1.63
C GLY A 227 -13.88 -0.26 0.20
N ALA A 228 -14.60 -0.73 -0.81
CA ALA A 228 -14.25 -0.47 -2.21
C ALA A 228 -14.35 1.02 -2.56
N ALA A 229 -15.39 1.70 -2.06
CA ALA A 229 -15.58 3.13 -2.25
C ALA A 229 -14.48 3.96 -1.58
N SER A 230 -14.07 3.62 -0.34
CA SER A 230 -13.00 4.34 0.34
C SER A 230 -11.66 4.21 -0.36
N VAL A 231 -11.34 3.01 -0.90
CA VAL A 231 -10.15 2.80 -1.73
C VAL A 231 -10.22 3.65 -3.01
N LEU A 232 -11.37 3.65 -3.71
CA LEU A 232 -11.53 4.44 -4.93
C LEU A 232 -11.34 5.94 -4.65
N VAL A 233 -11.94 6.45 -3.58
CA VAL A 233 -11.80 7.86 -3.15
C VAL A 233 -10.34 8.16 -2.82
N ALA A 234 -9.64 7.31 -2.07
CA ALA A 234 -8.24 7.53 -1.72
C ALA A 234 -7.32 7.51 -2.95
N VAL A 235 -7.58 6.62 -3.92
CA VAL A 235 -6.84 6.58 -5.19
C VAL A 235 -7.08 7.85 -6.00
N VAL A 236 -8.34 8.26 -6.18
CA VAL A 236 -8.67 9.48 -6.93
C VAL A 236 -8.10 10.72 -6.26
N ALA A 237 -8.27 10.87 -4.94
CA ALA A 237 -7.71 11.99 -4.19
C ALA A 237 -6.18 12.00 -4.24
N GLY A 238 -5.54 10.83 -4.12
CA GLY A 238 -4.09 10.70 -4.26
C GLY A 238 -3.59 11.09 -5.65
N LEU A 239 -4.27 10.67 -6.72
CA LEU A 239 -3.93 11.07 -8.10
C LEU A 239 -4.10 12.58 -8.32
N VAL A 240 -5.16 13.18 -7.77
CA VAL A 240 -5.37 14.63 -7.84
C VAL A 240 -4.27 15.37 -7.07
N ALA A 241 -3.89 14.91 -5.88
CA ALA A 241 -2.84 15.53 -5.08
C ALA A 241 -1.43 15.38 -5.70
N LEU A 242 -1.17 14.28 -6.41
CA LEU A 242 0.12 14.02 -7.08
C LEU A 242 0.27 14.76 -8.41
N GLY A 243 -0.82 15.19 -9.04
CA GLY A 243 -0.84 15.62 -10.43
C GLY A 243 -0.76 14.45 -11.41
N SER A 244 -0.99 14.69 -12.70
CA SER A 244 -0.92 13.62 -13.68
C SER A 244 0.54 13.15 -13.91
N PRO A 245 0.77 11.90 -14.35
CA PRO A 245 2.11 11.43 -14.71
C PRO A 245 2.78 12.30 -15.78
N ALA A 246 1.99 12.90 -16.68
CA ALA A 246 2.48 13.85 -17.66
C ALA A 246 3.02 15.10 -16.95
N ASP A 247 2.28 15.67 -16.00
CA ASP A 247 2.70 16.85 -15.24
C ASP A 247 4.02 16.61 -14.50
N GLN A 248 4.15 15.46 -13.85
CA GLN A 248 5.37 15.05 -13.15
C GLN A 248 6.57 14.86 -14.08
N ARG A 249 6.33 14.56 -15.37
CA ARG A 249 7.40 14.49 -16.38
C ARG A 249 7.82 15.91 -16.80
N MET A 250 6.86 16.80 -17.02
CA MET A 250 7.14 18.20 -17.36
C MET A 250 7.96 18.89 -16.27
N GLU A 251 7.58 18.71 -15.00
CA GLU A 251 8.35 19.25 -13.85
C GLU A 251 9.79 18.75 -13.81
N ARG A 252 10.04 17.46 -14.09
CA ARG A 252 11.41 16.92 -14.13
C ARG A 252 12.22 17.45 -15.31
N LEU A 253 11.57 17.69 -16.45
CA LEU A 253 12.20 18.28 -17.62
C LEU A 253 12.56 19.75 -17.34
N ASP A 254 11.66 20.51 -16.73
CA ASP A 254 11.91 21.89 -16.32
C ASP A 254 13.03 21.98 -15.27
N ALA A 255 13.03 21.08 -14.27
CA ALA A 255 14.12 20.97 -13.30
C ALA A 255 15.47 20.62 -13.98
N ARG A 256 15.44 19.80 -15.04
CA ARG A 256 16.64 19.50 -15.82
C ARG A 256 17.13 20.71 -16.61
N ARG A 257 16.24 21.44 -17.28
CA ARG A 257 16.55 22.70 -17.97
C ARG A 257 17.17 23.71 -17.02
N ALA A 258 16.57 23.91 -15.84
CA ALA A 258 17.11 24.79 -14.81
C ALA A 258 18.51 24.35 -14.32
N GLN A 259 18.74 23.04 -14.20
CA GLN A 259 20.06 22.50 -13.86
C GLN A 259 21.10 22.71 -14.96
N ASP A 260 20.70 22.57 -16.24
CA ASP A 260 21.59 22.82 -17.37
C ASP A 260 21.96 24.32 -17.45
N LEU A 261 21.00 25.23 -17.27
CA LEU A 261 21.26 26.68 -17.19
C LEU A 261 22.20 27.05 -16.04
N ASP A 262 22.01 26.42 -14.86
CA ASP A 262 22.89 26.57 -13.70
C ASP A 262 24.32 26.07 -13.98
N ALA A 263 24.47 25.02 -14.79
CA ALA A 263 25.77 24.56 -15.25
C ALA A 263 26.42 25.51 -16.27
N ILE A 264 25.63 26.05 -17.22
CA ILE A 264 26.08 27.03 -18.20
C ILE A 264 26.55 28.31 -17.50
N SER A 265 25.76 28.86 -16.59
CA SER A 265 26.09 30.06 -15.79
C SER A 265 27.45 29.91 -15.13
N ARG A 266 27.66 28.82 -14.37
CA ARG A 266 28.95 28.55 -13.70
C ARG A 266 30.10 28.37 -14.68
N ALA A 267 29.85 27.86 -15.89
CA ALA A 267 30.87 27.73 -16.91
C ALA A 267 31.23 29.11 -17.51
N ILE A 268 30.24 29.99 -17.71
CA ILE A 268 30.46 31.38 -18.14
C ILE A 268 31.29 32.12 -17.11
N ASP A 269 30.97 31.98 -15.82
CA ASP A 269 31.73 32.62 -14.72
C ASP A 269 33.21 32.22 -14.75
N ARG A 270 33.50 30.92 -14.95
CA ARG A 270 34.88 30.43 -15.09
C ARG A 270 35.57 30.92 -16.37
N TYR A 271 34.82 30.98 -17.47
CA TYR A 271 35.34 31.45 -18.76
C TYR A 271 35.74 32.93 -18.67
N GLU A 272 34.87 33.76 -18.10
CA GLU A 272 35.09 35.20 -17.89
C GLU A 272 36.30 35.44 -16.98
N ALA A 273 36.41 34.70 -15.88
CA ALA A 273 37.55 34.80 -14.97
C ALA A 273 38.90 34.46 -15.63
N THR A 274 38.89 33.65 -16.69
CA THR A 274 40.12 33.22 -17.40
C THR A 274 40.45 34.09 -18.61
N HIS A 275 39.43 34.57 -19.34
CA HIS A 275 39.61 35.28 -20.61
C HIS A 275 39.34 36.79 -20.50
N GLU A 276 38.91 37.28 -19.33
CA GLU A 276 38.51 38.67 -19.06
C GLU A 276 37.43 39.19 -20.04
N ARG A 277 36.64 38.27 -20.59
CA ARG A 277 35.52 38.55 -21.50
C ARG A 277 34.48 37.43 -21.45
N LEU A 278 33.26 37.74 -21.83
CA LEU A 278 32.21 36.74 -22.06
C LEU A 278 32.47 35.93 -23.35
N PRO A 279 32.02 34.66 -23.41
CA PRO A 279 32.07 33.88 -24.65
C PRO A 279 31.14 34.50 -25.70
N ALA A 280 31.51 34.45 -26.98
CA ALA A 280 30.64 34.96 -28.06
C ALA A 280 29.44 34.05 -28.31
N THR A 281 29.60 32.73 -28.05
CA THR A 281 28.57 31.71 -28.25
C THR A 281 28.68 30.60 -27.21
N LEU A 282 27.59 29.87 -26.96
CA LEU A 282 27.62 28.68 -26.10
C LEU A 282 28.52 27.56 -26.65
N ASP A 283 28.70 27.49 -27.98
CA ASP A 283 29.64 26.55 -28.60
C ASP A 283 31.11 26.89 -28.28
N GLU A 284 31.45 28.18 -28.24
CA GLU A 284 32.78 28.62 -27.79
C GLU A 284 33.00 28.26 -26.32
N LEU A 285 31.98 28.48 -25.48
CA LEU A 285 32.03 28.08 -24.08
C LEU A 285 32.26 26.58 -23.94
N GLN A 286 31.51 25.74 -24.68
CA GLN A 286 31.61 24.29 -24.61
C GLN A 286 32.98 23.78 -25.07
N ARG A 287 33.58 24.38 -26.12
CA ARG A 287 34.92 24.00 -26.62
C ARG A 287 36.05 24.36 -25.66
N ASN A 288 35.85 25.37 -24.81
CA ASN A 288 36.87 25.90 -23.88
C ASN A 288 36.53 25.59 -22.41
N SER A 289 35.64 24.62 -22.15
CA SER A 289 35.30 24.20 -20.79
C SER A 289 35.91 22.83 -20.49
N ASP A 290 36.52 22.69 -19.32
CA ASP A 290 37.03 21.41 -18.83
C ASP A 290 35.92 20.42 -18.47
N VAL A 291 34.68 20.90 -18.29
CA VAL A 291 33.52 20.10 -17.93
C VAL A 291 32.54 20.08 -19.10
N GLN A 292 31.97 18.91 -19.40
CA GLN A 292 30.93 18.80 -20.41
C GLN A 292 29.66 19.55 -19.96
N VAL A 293 29.36 20.65 -20.64
CA VAL A 293 28.15 21.45 -20.40
C VAL A 293 27.11 21.12 -21.47
N ALA A 294 25.89 20.80 -21.03
CA ALA A 294 24.75 20.62 -21.93
C ALA A 294 24.24 22.00 -22.37
N ILE A 295 24.42 22.33 -23.65
CA ILE A 295 24.06 23.64 -24.22
C ILE A 295 22.74 23.63 -25.01
N ALA A 296 22.05 22.50 -25.06
CA ALA A 296 20.81 22.33 -25.80
C ALA A 296 19.73 21.66 -24.95
N ASP A 297 18.48 21.97 -25.26
CA ASP A 297 17.31 21.42 -24.60
C ASP A 297 17.20 19.90 -24.84
N PRO A 298 16.99 19.09 -23.79
CA PRO A 298 17.05 17.63 -23.87
C PRO A 298 15.88 16.99 -24.65
N VAL A 299 14.84 17.75 -24.99
CA VAL A 299 13.65 17.26 -25.69
C VAL A 299 13.64 17.72 -27.14
N THR A 300 13.89 19.01 -27.36
CA THR A 300 13.82 19.65 -28.68
C THR A 300 15.16 19.61 -29.42
N GLY A 301 16.28 19.51 -28.70
CA GLY A 301 17.62 19.59 -29.29
C GLY A 301 18.04 21.01 -29.69
N GLU A 302 17.16 22.01 -29.51
CA GLU A 302 17.46 23.41 -29.78
C GLU A 302 18.46 23.95 -28.72
N PRO A 303 19.46 24.75 -29.12
CA PRO A 303 20.39 25.36 -28.19
C PRO A 303 19.65 26.32 -27.24
N TYR A 304 20.10 26.38 -25.98
CA TYR A 304 19.59 27.38 -25.05
C TYR A 304 19.89 28.79 -25.56
N GLY A 305 18.98 29.73 -25.30
CA GLY A 305 19.16 31.11 -25.72
C GLY A 305 20.28 31.76 -24.90
N TYR A 306 21.21 32.42 -25.57
CA TYR A 306 22.29 33.17 -24.94
C TYR A 306 22.51 34.49 -25.66
N ALA A 307 22.59 35.57 -24.90
CA ALA A 307 22.95 36.88 -25.41
C ALA A 307 23.95 37.55 -24.46
N ALA A 308 25.15 37.86 -24.94
CA ALA A 308 26.10 38.69 -24.23
C ALA A 308 25.63 40.17 -24.28
N GLY A 309 25.65 40.83 -23.13
CA GLY A 309 25.35 42.26 -22.98
C GLY A 309 26.62 43.09 -22.77
N GLU A 310 26.48 44.27 -22.17
CA GLU A 310 27.61 45.13 -21.83
C GLU A 310 28.35 44.64 -20.57
N GLY A 311 29.68 44.66 -20.62
CA GLY A 311 30.55 44.23 -19.51
C GLY A 311 30.40 42.73 -19.22
N THR A 312 30.01 42.39 -17.99
CA THR A 312 29.75 41.01 -17.56
C THR A 312 28.27 40.64 -17.59
N ALA A 313 27.39 41.50 -18.10
CA ALA A 313 25.97 41.20 -18.19
C ALA A 313 25.67 40.22 -19.32
N TYR A 314 24.80 39.25 -19.08
CA TYR A 314 24.32 38.32 -20.11
C TYR A 314 22.91 37.83 -19.78
N GLU A 315 22.23 37.31 -20.80
CA GLU A 315 20.93 36.65 -20.65
C GLU A 315 21.02 35.17 -21.03
N LEU A 316 20.37 34.33 -20.24
CA LEU A 316 20.15 32.92 -20.54
C LEU A 316 18.65 32.64 -20.65
N CYS A 317 18.23 32.00 -21.73
CA CYS A 317 16.83 31.68 -21.98
C CYS A 317 16.60 30.18 -22.15
N ALA A 318 15.49 29.70 -21.61
CA ALA A 318 14.95 28.37 -21.89
C ALA A 318 13.42 28.45 -22.06
N THR A 319 12.85 27.41 -22.64
CA THR A 319 11.39 27.25 -22.74
C THR A 319 10.94 26.23 -21.72
N PHE A 320 10.18 26.66 -20.72
CA PHE A 320 9.65 25.80 -19.67
C PHE A 320 8.22 25.38 -19.98
N GLU A 321 7.87 24.16 -19.62
CA GLU A 321 6.52 23.64 -19.85
C GLU A 321 5.55 24.08 -18.75
N ARG A 322 6.07 24.35 -17.55
CA ARG A 322 5.31 24.86 -16.41
C ARG A 322 5.96 26.07 -15.75
N ALA A 323 5.12 26.84 -15.06
CA ALA A 323 5.59 27.84 -14.12
C ALA A 323 6.09 27.14 -12.85
N SER A 324 7.22 27.59 -12.32
CA SER A 324 7.76 27.13 -11.04
C SER A 324 6.84 27.56 -9.90
N GLU A 325 6.53 26.66 -8.95
CA GLU A 325 5.78 27.05 -7.75
C GLU A 325 6.66 27.86 -6.78
N GLU A 326 6.13 28.96 -6.27
CA GLU A 326 6.81 29.89 -5.35
C GLU A 326 7.32 29.21 -4.05
N ARG A 327 6.82 28.02 -3.71
CA ARG A 327 7.24 27.24 -2.53
C ARG A 327 8.59 26.54 -2.67
N GLU A 328 9.12 26.34 -3.88
CA GLU A 328 10.44 25.72 -4.11
C GLU A 328 11.64 26.70 -3.91
N PHE A 329 11.33 27.95 -3.60
CA PHE A 329 12.23 29.11 -3.43
C PHE A 329 13.39 28.93 -2.43
N ARG A 330 13.46 27.86 -1.64
CA ARG A 330 14.43 27.70 -0.54
C ARG A 330 15.85 27.30 -0.93
N ARG A 331 16.18 27.17 -2.21
CA ARG A 331 17.58 27.02 -2.65
C ARG A 331 17.87 28.12 -3.63
N GLY A 332 18.71 29.09 -3.25
CA GLY A 332 19.08 30.28 -4.04
C GLY A 332 19.78 29.97 -5.37
N ARG A 333 19.12 29.21 -6.24
CA ARG A 333 19.49 28.97 -7.63
C ARG A 333 18.68 29.92 -8.50
N PRO A 334 19.32 30.79 -9.30
CA PRO A 334 18.63 31.83 -10.07
C PRO A 334 17.56 31.25 -11.02
N PHE A 335 17.82 30.05 -11.54
CA PHE A 335 16.98 29.38 -12.53
C PHE A 335 15.75 28.66 -11.97
N SER A 336 15.54 28.71 -10.65
CA SER A 336 14.39 28.05 -10.01
C SER A 336 13.08 28.84 -10.12
N ARG A 337 13.13 30.10 -10.57
CA ARG A 337 11.97 30.98 -10.74
C ARG A 337 11.70 31.24 -12.22
N HIS A 338 10.70 30.58 -12.79
CA HIS A 338 10.33 30.78 -14.19
C HIS A 338 8.82 30.68 -14.39
N GLU A 339 8.33 31.36 -15.42
CA GLU A 339 6.97 31.18 -15.93
C GLU A 339 6.94 30.06 -16.97
N ALA A 340 5.74 29.58 -17.30
CA ALA A 340 5.57 28.67 -18.44
C ALA A 340 5.84 29.42 -19.74
N GLY A 341 6.47 28.74 -20.71
CA GLY A 341 6.90 29.31 -21.97
C GLY A 341 8.36 29.77 -21.95
N ARG A 342 8.73 30.61 -22.92
CA ARG A 342 10.10 31.13 -23.03
C ARG A 342 10.36 32.14 -21.91
N HIS A 343 11.31 31.84 -21.05
CA HIS A 343 11.75 32.71 -19.97
C HIS A 343 13.25 33.00 -20.09
N CYS A 344 13.63 34.26 -19.91
CA CYS A 344 15.01 34.72 -19.99
C CYS A 344 15.45 35.30 -18.64
N PHE A 345 16.60 34.86 -18.17
CA PHE A 345 17.19 35.25 -16.89
C PHE A 345 18.30 36.27 -17.15
N PRO A 346 18.12 37.53 -16.73
CA PRO A 346 19.20 38.51 -16.75
C PRO A 346 20.19 38.20 -15.62
N LEU A 347 21.46 38.03 -15.97
CA LEU A 347 22.54 37.62 -15.07
C LEU A 347 23.76 38.53 -15.27
N ARG A 348 24.67 38.45 -14.31
CA ARG A 348 26.01 39.03 -14.42
C ARG A 348 27.03 37.96 -14.08
N ALA A 349 28.09 37.85 -14.87
CA ALA A 349 29.19 36.97 -14.52
C ALA A 349 29.87 37.55 -13.28
N GLU A 350 29.94 36.73 -12.25
CA GLU A 350 30.68 37.04 -11.04
C GLU A 350 31.83 36.03 -10.96
N PRO A 351 33.09 36.49 -10.90
CA PRO A 351 34.20 35.57 -10.71
C PRO A 351 34.00 34.84 -9.38
N ASP A 352 34.01 33.51 -9.43
CA ASP A 352 33.82 32.66 -8.26
C ASP A 352 34.91 32.99 -7.23
N ARG A 353 34.54 33.73 -6.17
CA ARG A 353 35.45 34.09 -5.06
C ARG A 353 35.59 32.95 -4.04
N SER A 354 35.04 31.77 -4.33
CA SER A 354 35.14 30.57 -3.50
C SER A 354 36.42 29.81 -3.85
N GLY A 355 37.52 30.18 -3.20
CA GLY A 355 38.71 29.32 -3.09
C GLY A 355 38.47 28.15 -2.16
#